data_AF-A0A2H3I8E0-F1
#
_entry.id   AF-A0A2H3I8E0-F1
#
_cell.length_a   1.000
_cell.length_b   1.000
_cell.length_c   1.000
_cell.angle_alpha   90.00
_cell.angle_beta   90.00
_cell.angle_gamma   90.00
#
_symmetry.space_group_name_H-M   'P 1'
#
loop_
_entity.id
_entity.type
_entity.pdbx_description
1 polymer ?
#
loop_
_entity_poly.entity_id
_entity_poly.type
_entity_poly.pdbx_seq_one_letter_code
_entity_poly.pdbx_strand_id
1 'polypeptide(L)'
;MLLSLLGLSDDSTDTSDVVFVAIDFENAESIRKKTSSEEGCEIGIAVLDTGQLDDMISAVSSTYNCPGNTEEFIATYNFVTGPVEYLERKSRSFLFGETMRINSEDMPEKIQSCIPQDRKIILVGHGLDCDLIALEALNIDFETDSLLSIMDTFWIARQVFPSERPYKLRRLLQKLRIDYPGGALHCAGNDANFSLRALLLLAARACQRTHLRLTKESKRARRREKRGREKILRKKEMDEIKRERRENRQAARQDPQYRAQRAAQAEILNGDGFLEEGDLLRLEDPWHNQGIVATAEVQNNDGSLQEGDLRWVETPWNCQGRDYVARPWGLQWVMMHDQA
;
A
#
# COMPACT_ATOMS: atom_id res chain seq x y z
N MET A 1 2.08 -7.70 -12.68
CA MET A 1 3.07 -7.54 -13.75
C MET A 1 4.48 -7.76 -13.23
N LEU A 2 5.21 -6.80 -12.64
CA LEU A 2 6.59 -7.04 -12.16
C LEU A 2 6.73 -8.26 -11.22
N LEU A 3 5.76 -8.45 -10.33
CA LEU A 3 5.71 -9.56 -9.38
C LEU A 3 5.43 -10.91 -10.04
N SER A 4 4.51 -10.94 -11.00
CA SER A 4 4.18 -12.16 -11.74
C SER A 4 5.33 -12.56 -12.67
N LEU A 5 5.99 -11.57 -13.25
CA LEU A 5 7.13 -11.77 -14.15
C LEU A 5 8.39 -12.31 -13.47
N LEU A 6 8.51 -12.13 -12.15
CA LEU A 6 9.59 -12.70 -11.34
C LEU A 6 9.19 -14.03 -10.67
N GLY A 7 8.03 -14.60 -11.01
CA GLY A 7 7.52 -15.82 -10.37
C GLY A 7 7.15 -15.62 -8.88
N LEU A 8 6.97 -14.37 -8.43
CA LEU A 8 6.66 -14.02 -7.04
C LEU A 8 5.16 -13.83 -6.77
N SER A 9 4.29 -14.21 -7.71
CA SER A 9 2.84 -14.25 -7.53
C SER A 9 2.32 -15.68 -7.68
N ASP A 10 1.30 -16.04 -6.88
CA ASP A 10 0.62 -17.34 -6.94
C ASP A 10 -0.10 -17.63 -8.27
N ASP A 11 -0.23 -16.64 -9.16
CA ASP A 11 -0.76 -16.86 -10.50
C ASP A 11 0.29 -17.59 -11.34
N SER A 12 0.03 -18.87 -11.63
CA SER A 12 0.85 -19.83 -12.37
C SER A 12 0.99 -19.47 -13.86
N THR A 13 1.50 -18.28 -14.17
CA THR A 13 2.00 -18.00 -15.51
C THR A 13 3.35 -18.67 -15.69
N ASP A 14 3.57 -19.26 -16.86
CA ASP A 14 4.79 -19.93 -17.33
C ASP A 14 5.95 -18.94 -17.53
N THR A 15 6.31 -18.24 -16.45
CA THR A 15 7.32 -17.19 -16.34
C THR A 15 8.53 -17.64 -15.53
N SER A 16 8.59 -18.92 -15.15
CA SER A 16 9.75 -19.53 -14.49
C SER A 16 10.95 -19.63 -15.43
N ASP A 17 10.74 -19.45 -16.73
CA ASP A 17 11.77 -19.58 -17.76
C ASP A 17 11.93 -18.29 -18.58
N VAL A 18 12.53 -17.27 -17.95
CA VAL A 18 12.79 -15.97 -18.57
C VAL A 18 14.24 -15.53 -18.38
N VAL A 19 14.74 -14.70 -19.28
CA VAL A 19 16.08 -14.12 -19.19
C VAL A 19 15.95 -12.60 -19.13
N PHE A 20 16.48 -12.00 -18.07
CA PHE A 20 16.59 -10.56 -17.97
C PHE A 20 17.87 -10.11 -18.66
N VAL A 21 17.73 -9.18 -19.60
CA VAL A 21 18.85 -8.59 -20.34
C VAL A 21 18.81 -7.09 -20.09
N ALA A 22 19.75 -6.58 -19.30
CA ALA A 22 19.91 -5.14 -19.13
C ALA A 22 20.92 -4.60 -20.14
N ILE A 23 20.59 -3.47 -20.76
CA ILE A 23 21.43 -2.79 -21.75
C ILE A 23 21.59 -1.32 -21.38
N ASP A 24 22.77 -0.78 -21.65
CA ASP A 24 23.08 0.64 -21.57
C ASP A 24 24.09 0.98 -22.67
N PHE A 25 23.95 2.14 -23.31
CA PHE A 25 24.92 2.67 -24.27
C PHE A 25 25.49 4.01 -23.81
N GLU A 26 26.81 4.16 -23.97
CA GLU A 26 27.50 5.45 -23.84
C GLU A 26 27.98 5.91 -25.21
N ASN A 27 27.77 7.20 -25.52
CA ASN A 27 28.10 7.82 -26.81
C ASN A 27 27.41 7.17 -28.05
N ALA A 28 26.18 6.69 -27.90
CA ALA A 28 25.39 6.04 -28.95
C ALA A 28 25.13 6.90 -30.21
N GLU A 29 25.40 8.21 -30.17
CA GLU A 29 25.29 9.07 -31.36
C GLU A 29 26.20 8.62 -32.50
N SER A 30 27.34 8.03 -32.19
CA SER A 30 28.29 7.48 -33.17
C SER A 30 27.67 6.36 -34.01
N ILE A 31 26.93 5.46 -33.36
CA ILE A 31 26.14 4.40 -33.99
C ILE A 31 25.09 5.01 -34.91
N ARG A 32 24.31 5.98 -34.40
CA ARG A 32 23.22 6.61 -35.15
C ARG A 32 23.68 7.35 -36.41
N LYS A 33 24.82 8.03 -36.33
CA LYS A 33 25.37 8.80 -37.46
C LYS A 33 26.14 7.93 -38.45
N LYS A 34 26.41 6.65 -38.12
CA LYS A 34 27.28 5.74 -38.89
C LYS A 34 28.65 6.36 -39.22
N THR A 35 29.13 7.24 -38.34
CA THR A 35 30.42 7.90 -38.49
C THR A 35 31.43 7.19 -37.61
N SER A 36 32.66 7.02 -38.11
CA SER A 36 33.80 6.67 -37.25
C SER A 36 33.97 7.78 -36.23
N SER A 37 33.45 7.62 -35.01
CA SER A 37 33.66 8.65 -34.00
C SER A 37 35.07 8.51 -33.45
N GLU A 38 35.80 9.62 -33.44
CA GLU A 38 37.07 9.73 -32.71
C GLU A 38 36.84 9.57 -31.19
N GLU A 39 35.59 9.73 -30.74
CA GLU A 39 35.20 9.73 -29.33
C GLU A 39 34.92 8.34 -28.75
N GLY A 40 34.81 7.30 -29.59
CA GLY A 40 34.47 5.93 -29.18
C GLY A 40 33.02 5.74 -28.74
N CYS A 41 32.56 4.49 -28.76
CA CYS A 41 31.25 4.06 -28.28
C CYS A 41 31.42 2.92 -27.29
N GLU A 42 30.51 2.80 -26.35
CA GLU A 42 30.49 1.68 -25.40
C GLU A 42 29.08 1.12 -25.29
N ILE A 43 28.96 -0.20 -25.18
CA ILE A 43 27.73 -0.89 -24.81
C ILE A 43 27.98 -1.82 -23.64
N GLY A 44 27.09 -1.74 -22.67
CA GLY A 44 26.98 -2.65 -21.56
C GLY A 44 25.83 -3.62 -21.75
N ILE A 45 26.07 -4.89 -21.41
CA ILE A 45 25.03 -5.90 -21.34
C ILE A 45 25.17 -6.65 -20.03
N ALA A 46 24.09 -6.79 -19.27
CA ALA A 46 24.05 -7.62 -18.07
C ALA A 46 22.90 -8.63 -18.17
N VAL A 47 23.20 -9.91 -18.02
CA VAL A 47 22.28 -11.02 -18.25
C VAL A 47 22.06 -11.80 -16.97
N LEU A 48 20.79 -12.03 -16.63
CA LEU A 48 20.36 -12.91 -15.54
C LEU A 48 19.39 -13.94 -16.10
N ASP A 49 19.82 -15.20 -16.15
CA ASP A 49 18.99 -16.33 -16.56
C ASP A 49 18.27 -16.93 -15.36
N THR A 50 16.94 -16.87 -15.34
CA THR A 50 16.15 -17.42 -14.23
C THR A 50 16.09 -18.94 -14.20
N GLY A 51 16.36 -19.62 -15.33
CA GLY A 51 16.43 -21.08 -15.36
C GLY A 51 17.60 -21.64 -14.54
N GLN A 52 18.61 -20.82 -14.25
CA GLN A 52 19.77 -21.20 -13.44
C GLN A 52 19.58 -20.91 -11.95
N LEU A 53 18.51 -20.18 -11.56
CA LEU A 53 18.32 -19.75 -10.17
C LEU A 53 18.12 -20.93 -9.20
N ASP A 54 17.45 -22.00 -9.59
CA ASP A 54 17.16 -23.14 -8.70
C ASP A 54 18.41 -23.95 -8.36
N ASP A 55 19.25 -24.22 -9.37
CA ASP A 55 20.55 -24.86 -9.19
C ASP A 55 21.47 -24.00 -8.30
N MET A 56 21.38 -22.68 -8.49
CA MET A 56 22.13 -21.68 -7.74
C MET A 56 21.70 -21.55 -6.27
N ILE A 57 20.39 -21.48 -5.99
CA ILE A 57 19.86 -21.43 -4.62
C ILE A 57 20.23 -22.71 -3.86
N SER A 58 20.21 -23.85 -4.55
CA SER A 58 20.62 -25.14 -4.00
C SER A 58 22.12 -25.15 -3.66
N ALA A 59 22.97 -24.58 -4.52
CA ALA A 59 24.40 -24.44 -4.25
C ALA A 59 24.69 -23.54 -3.04
N VAL A 60 24.08 -22.35 -2.97
CA VAL A 60 24.27 -21.39 -1.85
C VAL A 60 23.78 -21.94 -0.52
N SER A 61 22.68 -22.71 -0.51
CA SER A 61 22.13 -23.33 0.71
C SER A 61 23.05 -24.40 1.31
N SER A 62 23.99 -24.95 0.52
CA SER A 62 24.92 -25.99 0.96
C SER A 62 26.22 -25.44 1.57
N THR A 63 26.57 -24.18 1.29
CA THR A 63 27.82 -23.53 1.72
C THR A 63 27.55 -22.32 2.62
N TYR A 64 27.15 -22.58 3.86
CA TYR A 64 26.88 -21.56 4.90
C TYR A 64 28.07 -20.65 5.28
N ASN A 65 29.25 -20.74 4.63
CA ASN A 65 30.47 -20.03 5.03
C ASN A 65 31.41 -19.58 3.90
N CYS A 66 30.98 -19.53 2.63
CA CYS A 66 31.83 -18.96 1.57
C CYS A 66 31.44 -17.49 1.30
N PRO A 67 32.31 -16.50 1.57
CA PRO A 67 32.23 -15.19 0.96
C PRO A 67 32.70 -15.32 -0.50
N GLY A 68 31.92 -16.03 -1.32
CA GLY A 68 32.22 -16.32 -2.72
C GLY A 68 31.32 -15.48 -3.62
N ASN A 69 31.93 -14.48 -4.27
CA ASN A 69 31.48 -13.74 -5.44
C ASN A 69 29.99 -13.83 -5.83
N THR A 70 29.21 -12.84 -5.40
CA THR A 70 27.91 -12.50 -6.01
C THR A 70 28.01 -12.10 -7.49
N GLU A 71 29.24 -12.04 -8.04
CA GLU A 71 29.53 -11.80 -9.46
C GLU A 71 29.12 -12.98 -10.36
N GLU A 72 28.75 -14.14 -9.80
CA GLU A 72 28.43 -15.33 -10.60
C GLU A 72 26.98 -15.35 -11.14
N PHE A 73 26.07 -14.51 -10.63
CA PHE A 73 24.64 -14.55 -11.00
C PHE A 73 24.28 -13.70 -12.22
N ILE A 74 25.04 -12.63 -12.46
CA ILE A 74 24.76 -11.68 -13.53
C ILE A 74 25.98 -11.62 -14.44
N ALA A 75 25.92 -12.32 -15.56
CA ALA A 75 26.95 -12.25 -16.58
C ALA A 75 26.95 -10.85 -17.19
N THR A 76 28.08 -10.14 -17.11
CA THR A 76 28.18 -8.75 -17.56
C THR A 76 29.26 -8.59 -18.60
N TYR A 77 28.93 -7.91 -19.67
CA TYR A 77 29.79 -7.65 -20.81
C TYR A 77 29.90 -6.15 -21.02
N ASN A 78 31.10 -5.71 -21.39
CA ASN A 78 31.36 -4.33 -21.76
C ASN A 78 32.12 -4.32 -23.08
N PHE A 79 31.48 -3.85 -24.15
CA PHE A 79 32.10 -3.75 -25.46
C PHE A 79 32.39 -2.31 -25.82
N VAL A 80 33.54 -2.05 -26.41
CA VAL A 80 34.02 -0.71 -26.75
C VAL A 80 34.50 -0.64 -28.19
N THR A 81 34.14 0.43 -28.88
CA THR A 81 34.72 0.83 -30.18
C THR A 81 35.50 2.14 -30.03
N GLY A 82 36.37 2.45 -31.00
CA GLY A 82 37.14 3.70 -31.04
C GLY A 82 38.63 3.55 -30.68
N PRO A 83 39.29 4.65 -30.29
CA PRO A 83 40.74 4.69 -30.01
C PRO A 83 41.17 3.82 -28.82
N VAL A 84 42.45 3.46 -28.78
CA VAL A 84 43.03 2.61 -27.72
C VAL A 84 42.95 3.30 -26.35
N GLU A 85 43.15 4.61 -26.31
CA GLU A 85 43.10 5.42 -25.09
C GLU A 85 41.69 5.43 -24.48
N TYR A 86 40.65 5.38 -25.34
CA TYR A 86 39.27 5.27 -24.89
C TYR A 86 39.02 3.91 -24.23
N LEU A 87 39.48 2.82 -24.85
CA LEU A 87 39.42 1.47 -24.29
C LEU A 87 40.12 1.40 -22.93
N GLU A 88 41.39 1.81 -22.84
CA GLU A 88 42.15 1.73 -21.59
C GLU A 88 41.51 2.48 -20.44
N ARG A 89 40.84 3.60 -20.71
CA ARG A 89 40.09 4.35 -19.71
C ARG A 89 38.85 3.58 -19.25
N LYS A 90 38.08 3.00 -20.18
CA LYS A 90 36.88 2.22 -19.85
C LYS A 90 37.21 0.91 -19.15
N SER A 91 38.27 0.21 -19.55
CA SER A 91 38.76 -1.01 -18.88
C SER A 91 39.14 -0.77 -17.42
N ARG A 92 39.62 0.43 -17.06
CA ARG A 92 39.94 0.78 -15.66
C ARG A 92 38.71 1.04 -14.79
N SER A 93 37.56 1.33 -15.41
CA SER A 93 36.32 1.65 -14.70
C SER A 93 35.37 0.46 -14.63
N PHE A 94 35.45 -0.48 -15.57
CA PHE A 94 34.58 -1.66 -15.61
C PHE A 94 34.87 -2.58 -14.41
N LEU A 95 33.82 -2.98 -13.70
CA LEU A 95 33.93 -3.71 -12.43
C LEU A 95 33.63 -5.20 -12.57
N PHE A 96 32.94 -5.60 -13.62
CA PHE A 96 32.30 -6.92 -13.70
C PHE A 96 32.95 -7.85 -14.73
N GLY A 97 34.23 -7.63 -15.03
CA GLY A 97 35.00 -8.44 -15.96
C GLY A 97 35.99 -7.63 -16.78
N GLU A 98 36.19 -8.05 -18.02
CA GLU A 98 37.08 -7.39 -18.98
C GLU A 98 36.30 -6.62 -20.03
N THR A 99 36.76 -5.41 -20.34
CA THR A 99 36.23 -4.65 -21.49
C THR A 99 36.80 -5.20 -22.78
N MET A 100 35.93 -5.55 -23.72
CA MET A 100 36.30 -6.10 -25.02
C MET A 100 36.26 -5.02 -26.09
N ARG A 101 37.39 -4.84 -26.80
CA ARG A 101 37.42 -4.00 -27.99
C ARG A 101 36.81 -4.74 -29.17
N ILE A 102 35.88 -4.11 -29.88
CA ILE A 102 35.24 -4.64 -31.08
C ILE A 102 35.24 -3.59 -32.20
N ASN A 103 35.02 -4.02 -33.44
CA ASN A 103 34.71 -3.07 -34.50
C ASN A 103 33.22 -2.70 -34.43
N SER A 104 32.87 -1.52 -34.95
CA SER A 104 31.47 -1.06 -34.95
C SER A 104 30.58 -1.98 -35.78
N GLU A 105 31.12 -2.59 -36.83
CA GLU A 105 30.43 -3.54 -37.72
C GLU A 105 30.10 -4.86 -37.01
N ASP A 106 30.91 -5.26 -36.02
CA ASP A 106 30.74 -6.51 -35.27
C ASP A 106 29.76 -6.35 -34.08
N MET A 107 29.35 -5.11 -33.78
CA MET A 107 28.53 -4.80 -32.62
C MET A 107 27.17 -5.53 -32.61
N PRO A 108 26.40 -5.61 -33.71
CA PRO A 108 25.15 -6.37 -33.73
C PRO A 108 25.35 -7.85 -33.38
N GLU A 109 26.34 -8.49 -33.99
CA GLU A 109 26.64 -9.91 -33.74
C GLU A 109 27.04 -10.14 -32.28
N LYS A 110 27.86 -9.25 -31.70
CA LYS A 110 28.28 -9.36 -30.30
C LYS A 110 27.13 -9.20 -29.33
N ILE A 111 26.24 -8.24 -29.56
CA ILE A 111 25.04 -8.06 -28.73
C ILE A 111 24.15 -9.30 -28.79
N GLN A 112 23.88 -9.81 -30.00
CA GLN A 112 23.08 -11.01 -30.19
C GLN A 112 23.72 -12.25 -29.55
N SER A 113 25.05 -12.37 -29.57
CA SER A 113 25.76 -13.50 -28.94
C SER A 113 25.64 -13.55 -27.42
N CYS A 114 25.36 -12.40 -26.77
CA CYS A 114 25.12 -12.33 -25.33
C CYS A 114 23.67 -12.68 -24.96
N ILE A 115 22.76 -12.73 -25.93
CA ILE A 115 21.32 -12.83 -25.69
C ILE A 115 20.83 -14.19 -26.20
N PRO A 116 20.25 -15.03 -25.33
CA PRO A 116 19.72 -16.34 -25.76
C PRO A 116 18.54 -16.13 -26.71
N GLN A 117 18.61 -16.76 -27.89
CA GLN A 117 17.63 -16.55 -28.97
C GLN A 117 16.38 -17.43 -28.83
N ASP A 118 16.48 -18.53 -28.08
CA ASP A 118 15.45 -19.56 -27.90
C ASP A 118 14.65 -19.39 -26.61
N ARG A 119 14.80 -18.25 -25.92
CA ARG A 119 14.23 -17.99 -24.60
C ARG A 119 13.43 -16.71 -24.59
N LYS A 120 12.50 -16.63 -23.65
CA LYS A 120 11.70 -15.43 -23.39
C LYS A 120 12.57 -14.37 -22.69
N ILE A 121 12.63 -13.17 -23.26
CA ILE A 121 13.51 -12.08 -22.83
C ILE A 121 12.70 -10.96 -22.18
N ILE A 122 13.29 -10.36 -21.15
CA ILE A 122 12.86 -9.10 -20.56
C ILE A 122 14.00 -8.12 -20.71
N LEU A 123 13.80 -7.10 -21.53
CA LEU A 123 14.77 -6.04 -21.70
C LEU A 123 14.70 -5.08 -20.51
N VAL A 124 15.84 -4.68 -19.97
CA VAL A 124 15.96 -3.83 -18.79
C VAL A 124 16.91 -2.67 -19.08
N GLY A 125 16.67 -1.52 -18.46
CA GLY A 125 17.62 -0.40 -18.49
C GLY A 125 17.18 0.75 -17.61
N HIS A 126 17.83 1.91 -17.78
CA HIS A 126 17.54 3.10 -16.99
C HIS A 126 17.43 4.35 -17.88
N GLY A 127 16.22 4.70 -18.29
CA GLY A 127 15.98 5.75 -19.28
C GLY A 127 16.27 5.28 -20.70
N LEU A 128 15.61 4.19 -21.11
CA LEU A 128 15.94 3.39 -22.29
C LEU A 128 15.71 4.07 -23.65
N ASP A 129 15.16 5.29 -23.70
CA ASP A 129 14.75 5.93 -24.95
C ASP A 129 15.92 6.03 -25.96
N CYS A 130 17.11 6.39 -25.50
CA CYS A 130 18.31 6.49 -26.35
C CYS A 130 18.85 5.11 -26.73
N ASP A 131 18.80 4.14 -25.82
CA ASP A 131 19.30 2.78 -26.03
C ASP A 131 18.47 2.03 -27.07
N LEU A 132 17.15 2.17 -27.02
CA LEU A 132 16.24 1.57 -28.00
C LEU A 132 16.49 2.12 -29.41
N ILE A 133 16.72 3.42 -29.54
CA ILE A 133 17.08 4.05 -30.83
C ILE A 133 18.44 3.52 -31.32
N ALA A 134 19.39 3.27 -30.41
CA ALA A 134 20.69 2.70 -30.75
C ALA A 134 20.57 1.25 -31.26
N LEU A 135 19.77 0.42 -30.58
CA LEU A 135 19.47 -0.95 -31.02
C LEU A 135 18.79 -0.97 -32.39
N GLU A 136 17.80 -0.10 -32.62
CA GLU A 136 17.14 0.05 -33.92
C GLU A 136 18.15 0.45 -35.01
N ALA A 137 19.05 1.40 -34.73
CA ALA A 137 20.08 1.83 -35.68
C ALA A 137 21.10 0.72 -36.03
N LEU A 138 21.29 -0.26 -35.13
CA LEU A 138 22.09 -1.45 -35.35
C LEU A 138 21.33 -2.59 -36.06
N ASN A 139 20.05 -2.38 -36.38
CA ASN A 139 19.12 -3.40 -36.88
C ASN A 139 19.03 -4.62 -35.94
N ILE A 140 19.12 -4.39 -34.63
CA ILE A 140 18.90 -5.42 -33.64
C ILE A 140 17.42 -5.38 -33.30
N ASP A 141 16.70 -6.35 -33.84
CA ASP A 141 15.33 -6.62 -33.45
C ASP A 141 15.30 -7.85 -32.56
N PHE A 142 14.44 -7.83 -31.55
CA PHE A 142 14.14 -9.04 -30.80
C PHE A 142 12.99 -9.72 -31.54
N GLU A 143 13.09 -11.02 -31.80
CA GLU A 143 11.98 -11.75 -32.41
C GLU A 143 10.69 -11.45 -31.62
N THR A 144 9.61 -11.13 -32.33
CA THR A 144 8.38 -10.59 -31.71
C THR A 144 7.82 -11.51 -30.62
N ASP A 145 8.07 -12.82 -30.74
CA ASP A 145 7.62 -13.83 -29.78
C ASP A 145 8.60 -14.05 -28.61
N SER A 146 9.87 -13.61 -28.72
CA SER A 146 10.88 -13.76 -27.66
C SER A 146 10.88 -12.59 -26.68
N LEU A 147 10.62 -11.35 -27.12
CA LEU A 147 10.57 -10.20 -26.21
C LEU A 147 9.24 -10.09 -25.46
N LEU A 148 9.23 -10.47 -24.18
CA LEU A 148 8.03 -10.40 -23.35
C LEU A 148 7.70 -8.99 -22.86
N SER A 149 8.71 -8.23 -22.47
CA SER A 149 8.52 -6.94 -21.82
C SER A 149 9.79 -6.10 -21.85
N ILE A 150 9.60 -4.78 -21.83
CA ILE A 150 10.65 -3.79 -21.59
C ILE A 150 10.43 -3.18 -20.20
N MET A 151 11.48 -3.13 -19.39
CA MET A 151 11.45 -2.66 -18.00
C MET A 151 12.44 -1.53 -17.78
N ASP A 152 11.93 -0.30 -17.88
CA ASP A 152 12.71 0.89 -17.58
C ASP A 152 12.66 1.21 -16.07
N THR A 153 13.80 1.03 -15.41
CA THR A 153 13.96 1.29 -13.97
C THR A 153 13.74 2.76 -13.59
N PHE A 154 13.91 3.71 -14.51
CA PHE A 154 13.61 5.13 -14.29
C PHE A 154 12.12 5.31 -13.97
N TRP A 155 11.24 4.70 -14.77
CA TRP A 155 9.79 4.78 -14.60
C TRP A 155 9.29 3.87 -13.47
N ILE A 156 9.84 2.66 -13.35
CA ILE A 156 9.45 1.72 -12.28
C ILE A 156 9.78 2.31 -10.91
N ALA A 157 10.94 2.96 -10.74
CA ALA A 157 11.32 3.61 -9.48
C ALA A 157 10.29 4.65 -9.03
N ARG A 158 9.69 5.41 -9.96
CA ARG A 158 8.63 6.38 -9.65
C ARG A 158 7.37 5.72 -9.11
N GLN A 159 7.03 4.52 -9.58
CA GLN A 159 5.87 3.79 -9.08
C GLN A 159 6.14 3.23 -7.67
N VAL A 160 7.36 2.75 -7.41
CA VAL A 160 7.75 2.22 -6.09
C VAL A 160 7.95 3.34 -5.06
N PHE A 161 8.38 4.53 -5.52
CA PHE A 161 8.67 5.73 -4.71
C PHE A 161 7.89 6.96 -5.22
N PRO A 162 6.55 7.00 -5.08
CA PRO A 162 5.68 7.99 -5.75
C PRO A 162 5.83 9.45 -5.29
N SER A 163 6.52 9.70 -4.17
CA SER A 163 6.63 11.04 -3.57
C SER A 163 7.93 11.77 -3.95
N GLU A 164 8.76 11.18 -4.80
CA GLU A 164 10.11 11.66 -5.07
C GLU A 164 10.29 12.06 -6.54
N ARG A 165 11.22 12.99 -6.77
CA ARG A 165 11.61 13.41 -8.13
C ARG A 165 12.17 12.20 -8.89
N PRO A 166 12.14 12.22 -10.24
CA PRO A 166 12.73 11.15 -11.03
C PRO A 166 14.18 10.89 -10.63
N TYR A 167 14.53 9.61 -10.48
CA TYR A 167 15.86 9.21 -10.05
C TYR A 167 16.74 9.05 -11.27
N LYS A 168 17.82 9.84 -11.34
CA LYS A 168 19.01 9.41 -12.11
C LYS A 168 19.56 8.12 -11.49
N LEU A 169 20.22 7.29 -12.28
CA LEU A 169 20.75 5.98 -11.83
C LEU A 169 21.52 6.10 -10.52
N ARG A 170 22.49 7.03 -10.44
CA ARG A 170 23.22 7.38 -9.21
C ARG A 170 22.32 7.51 -7.96
N ARG A 171 21.24 8.28 -8.05
CA ARG A 171 20.34 8.53 -6.92
C ARG A 171 19.49 7.29 -6.62
N LEU A 172 19.13 6.52 -7.64
CA LEU A 172 18.40 5.27 -7.47
C LEU A 172 19.24 4.24 -6.71
N LEU A 173 20.50 4.05 -7.09
CA LEU A 173 21.42 3.13 -6.41
C LEU A 173 21.62 3.52 -4.94
N GLN A 174 21.85 4.81 -4.66
CA GLN A 174 21.91 5.33 -3.28
C GLN A 174 20.62 5.07 -2.50
N LYS A 175 19.45 5.28 -3.13
CA LYS A 175 18.14 5.04 -2.51
C LYS A 175 17.94 3.57 -2.16
N LEU A 176 18.41 2.68 -3.03
CA LEU A 176 18.33 1.23 -2.87
C LEU A 176 19.48 0.66 -2.02
N ARG A 177 20.46 1.49 -1.63
CA ARG A 177 21.67 1.10 -0.89
C ARG A 177 22.48 0.05 -1.63
N ILE A 178 22.60 0.21 -2.95
CA ILE A 178 23.58 -0.51 -3.77
C ILE A 178 24.88 0.28 -3.70
N ASP A 179 25.89 -0.30 -3.08
CA ASP A 179 27.22 0.28 -3.00
C ASP A 179 27.97 0.10 -4.34
N TYR A 180 28.70 1.12 -4.74
CA TYR A 180 29.55 1.08 -5.93
C TYR A 180 30.75 2.04 -5.75
N PRO A 181 31.93 1.71 -6.30
CA PRO A 181 33.11 2.59 -6.29
C PRO A 181 32.85 3.95 -6.95
N GLY A 182 33.49 4.99 -6.43
CA GLY A 182 33.45 6.33 -7.04
C GLY A 182 33.98 6.29 -8.47
N GLY A 183 33.21 6.80 -9.43
CA GLY A 183 33.59 6.80 -10.85
C GLY A 183 33.25 5.52 -11.62
N ALA A 184 32.56 4.55 -10.99
CA ALA A 184 32.08 3.35 -11.68
C ALA A 184 30.92 3.61 -12.66
N LEU A 185 30.15 4.69 -12.45
CA LEU A 185 29.10 5.12 -13.38
C LEU A 185 29.73 5.81 -14.59
N HIS A 186 29.02 5.84 -15.71
CA HIS A 186 29.54 6.22 -17.04
C HIS A 186 30.47 5.15 -17.63
N CYS A 187 30.24 3.90 -17.27
CA CYS A 187 30.76 2.72 -17.92
C CYS A 187 29.54 1.85 -18.20
N ALA A 188 29.22 1.70 -19.48
CA ALA A 188 27.94 1.14 -19.88
C ALA A 188 27.72 -0.27 -19.28
N GLY A 189 28.76 -1.12 -19.25
CA GLY A 189 28.69 -2.44 -18.61
C GLY A 189 28.33 -2.38 -17.12
N ASN A 190 28.87 -1.40 -16.39
CA ASN A 190 28.52 -1.18 -14.99
C ASN A 190 27.08 -0.69 -14.85
N ASP A 191 26.68 0.27 -15.69
CA ASP A 191 25.36 0.90 -15.62
C ASP A 191 24.24 -0.10 -15.99
N ALA A 192 24.47 -1.00 -16.96
CA ALA A 192 23.60 -2.13 -17.26
C ALA A 192 23.45 -3.08 -16.05
N ASN A 193 24.56 -3.50 -15.43
CA ASN A 193 24.53 -4.38 -14.26
C ASN A 193 23.79 -3.74 -13.09
N PHE A 194 24.14 -2.48 -12.76
CA PHE A 194 23.50 -1.76 -11.68
C PHE A 194 22.02 -1.49 -11.94
N SER A 195 21.61 -1.26 -13.19
CA SER A 195 20.21 -1.17 -13.58
C SER A 195 19.47 -2.48 -13.33
N LEU A 196 20.07 -3.62 -13.69
CA LEU A 196 19.48 -4.93 -13.41
C LEU A 196 19.33 -5.19 -11.90
N ARG A 197 20.39 -4.95 -11.12
CA ARG A 197 20.34 -5.05 -9.64
C ARG A 197 19.28 -4.12 -9.04
N ALA A 198 19.17 -2.90 -9.56
CA ALA A 198 18.16 -1.94 -9.12
C ALA A 198 16.75 -2.44 -9.41
N LEU A 199 16.50 -3.03 -10.59
CA LEU A 199 15.21 -3.64 -10.93
C LEU A 199 14.81 -4.73 -9.92
N LEU A 200 15.74 -5.65 -9.61
CA LEU A 200 15.49 -6.74 -8.67
C LEU A 200 15.12 -6.21 -7.27
N LEU A 201 15.85 -5.20 -6.77
CA LEU A 201 15.54 -4.58 -5.48
C LEU A 201 14.23 -3.78 -5.49
N LEU A 202 13.93 -3.09 -6.59
CA LEU A 202 12.65 -2.40 -6.78
C LEU A 202 11.49 -3.38 -6.73
N ALA A 203 11.64 -4.53 -7.39
CA ALA A 203 10.65 -5.59 -7.37
C ALA A 203 10.46 -6.16 -5.96
N ALA A 204 11.53 -6.57 -5.28
CA ALA A 204 11.47 -7.08 -3.91
C ALA A 204 10.77 -6.08 -2.96
N ARG A 205 11.05 -4.79 -3.13
CA ARG A 205 10.41 -3.73 -2.33
C ARG A 205 8.93 -3.55 -2.67
N ALA A 206 8.54 -3.68 -3.94
CA ALA A 206 7.15 -3.71 -4.35
C ALA A 206 6.41 -4.92 -3.74
N CYS A 207 7.04 -6.11 -3.71
CA CYS A 207 6.48 -7.31 -3.07
C CYS A 207 6.15 -7.04 -1.59
N GLN A 208 7.13 -6.51 -0.85
CA GLN A 208 6.99 -6.24 0.58
C GLN A 208 5.84 -5.26 0.86
N ARG A 209 5.68 -4.21 0.04
CA ARG A 209 4.58 -3.25 0.20
C ARG A 209 3.23 -3.89 -0.05
N THR A 210 3.10 -4.71 -1.09
CA THR A 210 1.84 -5.43 -1.40
C THR A 210 1.50 -6.42 -0.29
N HIS A 211 2.46 -7.23 0.17
CA HIS A 211 2.26 -8.16 1.27
C HIS A 211 1.81 -7.46 2.58
N LEU A 212 2.44 -6.33 2.92
CA LEU A 212 2.03 -5.53 4.08
C LEU A 212 0.62 -4.92 3.94
N ARG A 213 0.19 -4.59 2.72
CA ARG A 213 -1.16 -4.10 2.46
C ARG A 213 -2.20 -5.21 2.64
N LEU A 214 -1.97 -6.37 2.04
CA LEU A 214 -2.87 -7.53 2.12
C LEU A 214 -3.03 -8.03 3.56
N THR A 215 -1.95 -8.07 4.34
CA THR A 215 -2.01 -8.46 5.76
C THR A 215 -2.80 -7.45 6.61
N LYS A 216 -2.67 -6.14 6.35
CA LYS A 216 -3.46 -5.10 7.03
C LYS A 216 -4.94 -5.18 6.66
N GLU A 217 -5.26 -5.38 5.40
CA GLU A 217 -6.63 -5.54 4.90
C GLU A 217 -7.28 -6.80 5.51
N SER A 218 -6.58 -7.92 5.53
CA SER A 218 -7.03 -9.17 6.17
C SER A 218 -7.32 -8.98 7.66
N LYS A 219 -6.44 -8.28 8.40
CA LYS A 219 -6.67 -7.95 9.82
C LYS A 219 -7.90 -7.04 10.01
N ARG A 220 -8.11 -6.07 9.11
CA ARG A 220 -9.30 -5.19 9.14
C ARG A 220 -10.59 -5.97 8.84
N ALA A 221 -10.56 -6.89 7.87
CA ALA A 221 -11.68 -7.75 7.54
C ALA A 221 -12.09 -8.64 8.73
N ARG A 222 -11.13 -9.32 9.36
CA ARG A 222 -11.38 -10.14 10.58
C ARG A 222 -11.99 -9.32 11.72
N ARG A 223 -11.53 -8.08 11.94
CA ARG A 223 -12.11 -7.17 12.95
C ARG A 223 -13.54 -6.76 12.62
N ARG A 224 -13.86 -6.50 11.34
CA ARG A 224 -15.21 -6.17 10.90
C ARG A 224 -16.15 -7.36 11.10
N GLU A 225 -15.70 -8.56 10.75
CA GLU A 225 -16.47 -9.80 10.93
C GLU A 225 -16.75 -10.07 12.42
N LYS A 226 -15.73 -9.99 13.28
CA LYS A 226 -15.91 -10.16 14.74
C LYS A 226 -16.91 -9.17 15.31
N ARG A 227 -16.81 -7.88 14.96
CA ARG A 227 -17.79 -6.85 15.36
C ARG A 227 -19.19 -7.14 14.83
N GLY A 228 -19.30 -7.66 13.60
CA GLY A 228 -20.57 -8.10 13.02
C GLY A 228 -21.21 -9.22 13.83
N ARG A 229 -20.43 -10.26 14.17
CA ARG A 229 -20.89 -11.39 15.00
C ARG A 229 -21.33 -10.93 16.40
N GLU A 230 -20.55 -10.07 17.05
CA GLU A 230 -20.89 -9.49 18.36
C GLU A 230 -22.19 -8.66 18.33
N LYS A 231 -22.39 -7.86 17.27
CA LYS A 231 -23.65 -7.11 17.10
C LYS A 231 -24.86 -8.01 16.92
N ILE A 232 -24.71 -9.09 16.15
CA ILE A 232 -25.78 -10.08 15.96
C ILE A 232 -26.11 -10.77 17.28
N LEU A 233 -25.10 -11.15 18.06
CA LEU A 233 -25.29 -11.80 19.36
C LEU A 233 -26.01 -10.87 20.34
N ARG A 234 -25.54 -9.63 20.51
CA ARG A 234 -26.19 -8.62 21.36
C ARG A 234 -27.63 -8.33 20.94
N LYS A 235 -27.90 -8.31 19.63
CA LYS A 235 -29.27 -8.14 19.13
C LYS A 235 -30.15 -9.33 19.55
N LYS A 236 -29.67 -10.56 19.39
CA LYS A 236 -30.40 -11.76 19.85
C LYS A 236 -30.68 -11.74 21.35
N GLU A 237 -29.68 -11.40 22.17
CA GLU A 237 -29.84 -11.26 23.63
C GLU A 237 -30.88 -10.17 23.98
N MET A 238 -30.82 -9.01 23.33
CA MET A 238 -31.78 -7.93 23.55
C MET A 238 -33.20 -8.30 23.11
N ASP A 239 -33.35 -9.02 22.00
CA ASP A 239 -34.64 -9.48 21.51
C ASP A 239 -35.24 -10.55 22.46
N GLU A 240 -34.40 -11.41 23.04
CA GLU A 240 -34.80 -12.39 24.06
C GLU A 240 -35.25 -11.71 25.36
N ILE A 241 -34.48 -10.76 25.89
CA ILE A 241 -34.87 -9.96 27.07
C ILE A 241 -36.19 -9.23 26.82
N LYS A 242 -36.40 -8.68 25.63
CA LYS A 242 -37.66 -8.02 25.27
C LYS A 242 -38.83 -9.02 25.22
N ARG A 243 -38.60 -10.24 24.75
CA ARG A 243 -39.59 -11.32 24.71
C ARG A 243 -40.01 -11.72 26.13
N GLU A 244 -39.04 -12.00 26.99
CA GLU A 244 -39.28 -12.34 28.39
C GLU A 244 -40.04 -11.22 29.14
N ARG A 245 -39.67 -9.95 28.94
CA ARG A 245 -40.41 -8.80 29.51
C ARG A 245 -41.86 -8.74 29.04
N ARG A 246 -42.16 -9.12 27.80
CA ARG A 246 -43.54 -9.16 27.28
C ARG A 246 -44.33 -10.31 27.91
N GLU A 247 -43.73 -11.49 28.02
CA GLU A 247 -44.31 -12.66 28.67
C GLU A 247 -44.61 -12.38 30.15
N ASN A 248 -43.66 -11.82 30.90
CA ASN A 248 -43.85 -11.42 32.30
C ASN A 248 -44.96 -10.36 32.48
N ARG A 249 -45.02 -9.36 31.59
CA ARG A 249 -46.12 -8.37 31.60
C ARG A 249 -47.48 -9.01 31.32
N GLN A 250 -47.54 -10.01 30.44
CA GLN A 250 -48.77 -10.75 30.17
C GLN A 250 -49.18 -11.60 31.37
N ALA A 251 -48.23 -12.29 32.01
CA ALA A 251 -48.48 -13.06 33.22
C ALA A 251 -48.97 -12.19 34.38
N ALA A 252 -48.33 -11.04 34.63
CA ALA A 252 -48.77 -10.09 35.66
C ALA A 252 -50.20 -9.55 35.39
N ARG A 253 -50.57 -9.34 34.13
CA ARG A 253 -51.95 -8.98 33.76
C ARG A 253 -52.95 -10.11 34.00
N GLN A 254 -52.52 -11.36 34.11
CA GLN A 254 -53.38 -12.50 34.44
C GLN A 254 -53.49 -12.74 35.94
N ASP A 255 -52.60 -12.16 36.75
CA ASP A 255 -52.64 -12.26 38.21
C ASP A 255 -53.94 -11.63 38.77
N PRO A 256 -54.79 -12.42 39.46
CA PRO A 256 -56.04 -11.93 40.06
C PRO A 256 -55.83 -10.78 41.04
N GLN A 257 -54.74 -10.78 41.82
CA GLN A 257 -54.47 -9.72 42.80
C GLN A 257 -54.16 -8.39 42.11
N TYR A 258 -53.33 -8.43 41.07
CA TYR A 258 -53.03 -7.26 40.24
C TYR A 258 -54.28 -6.71 39.54
N ARG A 259 -55.15 -7.60 39.02
CA ARG A 259 -56.44 -7.19 38.43
C ARG A 259 -57.34 -6.50 39.45
N ALA A 260 -57.47 -7.06 40.65
CA ALA A 260 -58.28 -6.48 41.72
C ALA A 260 -57.76 -5.11 42.15
N GLN A 261 -56.43 -4.95 42.29
CA GLN A 261 -55.81 -3.68 42.67
C GLN A 261 -55.98 -2.60 41.59
N ARG A 262 -55.82 -2.96 40.30
CA ARG A 262 -56.08 -2.06 39.17
C ARG A 262 -57.56 -1.67 39.05
N ALA A 263 -58.47 -2.61 39.32
CA ALA A 263 -59.92 -2.32 39.35
C ALA A 263 -60.27 -1.33 40.46
N ALA A 264 -59.75 -1.55 41.67
CA ALA A 264 -59.93 -0.62 42.80
C ALA A 264 -59.34 0.78 42.52
N GLN A 265 -58.16 0.87 41.89
CA GLN A 265 -57.59 2.16 41.48
C GLN A 265 -58.42 2.87 40.41
N ALA A 266 -58.98 2.13 39.45
CA ALA A 266 -59.84 2.70 38.42
C ALA A 266 -61.18 3.21 38.98
N GLU A 267 -61.71 2.56 40.02
CA GLU A 267 -62.89 3.06 40.75
C GLU A 267 -62.60 4.37 41.47
N ILE A 268 -61.41 4.52 42.08
CA ILE A 268 -61.00 5.78 42.73
C ILE A 268 -60.89 6.92 41.70
N LEU A 269 -60.36 6.65 40.51
CA LEU A 269 -60.17 7.65 39.45
C LEU A 269 -61.46 8.03 38.72
N ASN A 270 -62.46 7.13 38.65
CA ASN A 270 -63.74 7.38 37.99
C ASN A 270 -64.85 7.81 38.95
N GLY A 271 -64.59 7.85 40.26
CA GLY A 271 -65.51 8.48 41.20
C GLY A 271 -65.41 9.99 41.07
N ASP A 272 -66.54 10.68 40.89
CA ASP A 272 -66.69 12.15 40.82
C ASP A 272 -66.36 12.86 42.16
N GLY A 273 -65.38 12.37 42.91
CA GLY A 273 -64.86 13.00 44.11
C GLY A 273 -63.90 14.12 43.72
N PHE A 274 -64.38 15.36 43.84
CA PHE A 274 -63.53 16.54 43.99
C PHE A 274 -62.44 16.23 45.03
N LEU A 275 -61.20 16.07 44.57
CA LEU A 275 -60.04 16.07 45.46
C LEU A 275 -59.84 17.51 45.92
N GLU A 276 -60.01 17.75 47.22
CA GLU A 276 -59.64 19.04 47.80
C GLU A 276 -58.15 19.31 47.61
N GLU A 277 -57.84 20.57 47.35
CA GLU A 277 -56.51 21.11 47.09
C GLU A 277 -55.62 20.95 48.32
N GLY A 278 -55.01 19.77 48.49
CA GLY A 278 -54.17 19.46 49.65
C GLY A 278 -53.58 18.04 49.67
N ASP A 279 -54.22 17.06 49.04
CA ASP A 279 -53.79 15.67 49.10
C ASP A 279 -52.92 15.27 47.89
N LEU A 280 -51.63 15.64 47.96
CA LEU A 280 -50.59 15.18 47.05
C LEU A 280 -50.21 13.72 47.39
N LEU A 281 -51.01 12.76 46.93
CA LEU A 281 -50.66 11.35 46.98
C LEU A 281 -49.49 11.05 46.04
N ARG A 282 -48.33 10.71 46.62
CA ARG A 282 -47.20 10.14 45.88
C ARG A 282 -47.60 8.79 45.29
N LEU A 283 -47.83 8.77 43.98
CA LEU A 283 -47.93 7.55 43.19
C LEU A 283 -46.52 7.00 42.95
N GLU A 284 -46.10 6.04 43.74
CA GLU A 284 -44.93 5.22 43.44
C GLU A 284 -45.36 4.13 42.43
N ASP A 285 -44.82 4.17 41.21
CA ASP A 285 -44.92 3.07 40.25
C ASP A 285 -43.98 1.94 40.72
N PRO A 286 -44.50 0.78 41.19
CA PRO A 286 -43.66 -0.26 41.79
C PRO A 286 -42.69 -0.92 40.79
N TRP A 287 -42.79 -0.59 39.49
CA TRP A 287 -41.95 -1.18 38.45
C TRP A 287 -40.91 -0.21 37.86
N HIS A 288 -40.92 1.06 38.24
CA HIS A 288 -39.84 2.00 38.00
C HIS A 288 -39.23 2.40 39.34
N ASN A 289 -38.13 1.76 39.71
CA ASN A 289 -37.37 2.07 40.93
C ASN A 289 -36.58 3.40 40.83
N GLN A 290 -37.14 4.39 40.13
CA GLN A 290 -36.65 5.75 39.98
C GLN A 290 -37.84 6.68 40.21
N GLY A 291 -37.94 7.21 41.43
CA GLY A 291 -38.90 8.26 41.73
C GLY A 291 -38.66 9.46 40.82
N ILE A 292 -39.62 9.80 39.98
CA ILE A 292 -39.61 11.03 39.21
C ILE A 292 -40.07 12.13 40.15
N VAL A 293 -39.13 12.92 40.66
CA VAL A 293 -39.44 14.18 41.35
C VAL A 293 -39.39 15.28 40.28
N ALA A 294 -40.54 15.80 39.90
CA ALA A 294 -40.62 17.02 39.09
C ALA A 294 -40.63 18.23 40.02
N THR A 295 -39.54 18.97 40.08
CA THR A 295 -39.52 20.34 40.62
C THR A 295 -39.41 21.30 39.44
N ALA A 296 -40.42 22.15 39.24
CA ALA A 296 -40.36 23.26 38.32
C ALA A 296 -39.91 24.51 39.07
N GLU A 297 -38.73 25.03 38.75
CA GLU A 297 -38.36 26.41 39.06
C GLU A 297 -38.12 27.13 37.72
N VAL A 298 -38.98 28.10 37.42
CA VAL A 298 -38.73 29.08 36.36
C VAL A 298 -38.31 30.36 37.06
N GLN A 299 -37.03 30.67 37.00
CA GLN A 299 -36.48 31.94 37.50
C GLN A 299 -36.24 32.86 36.31
N ASN A 300 -37.06 33.89 36.18
CA ASN A 300 -36.74 35.03 35.31
C ASN A 300 -35.68 35.90 36.00
N ASN A 301 -34.83 36.56 35.20
CA ASN A 301 -33.71 37.39 35.67
C ASN A 301 -34.10 38.62 36.51
N ASP A 302 -35.39 38.87 36.77
CA ASP A 302 -35.90 40.01 37.54
C ASP A 302 -36.79 39.63 38.74
N GLY A 303 -36.96 38.34 39.04
CA GLY A 303 -37.51 37.89 40.33
C GLY A 303 -39.02 38.05 40.55
N SER A 304 -39.85 38.16 39.51
CA SER A 304 -41.32 38.15 39.66
C SER A 304 -41.98 36.91 39.01
N LEU A 305 -43.00 36.36 39.69
CA LEU A 305 -43.76 35.17 39.26
C LEU A 305 -45.05 35.59 38.53
N GLN A 306 -45.25 35.09 37.31
CA GLN A 306 -46.55 35.04 36.65
C GLN A 306 -46.85 33.62 36.16
N GLU A 307 -48.12 33.24 36.22
CA GLU A 307 -48.67 31.95 35.82
C GLU A 307 -48.64 31.79 34.29
N GLY A 308 -47.97 30.75 33.79
CA GLY A 308 -47.88 30.46 32.36
C GLY A 308 -47.55 28.99 32.05
N ASP A 309 -48.18 28.50 30.98
CA ASP A 309 -48.32 27.11 30.50
C ASP A 309 -47.12 26.16 30.66
N LEU A 310 -47.40 24.98 31.23
CA LEU A 310 -46.49 23.84 31.37
C LEU A 310 -46.24 23.16 30.01
N ARG A 311 -44.97 23.02 29.62
CA ARG A 311 -44.54 22.06 28.59
C ARG A 311 -43.58 21.03 29.16
N TRP A 312 -43.82 19.76 28.82
CA TRP A 312 -42.99 18.63 29.19
C TRP A 312 -41.67 18.62 28.44
N VAL A 313 -40.56 18.53 29.18
CA VAL A 313 -39.22 18.23 28.63
C VAL A 313 -38.61 17.09 29.42
N GLU A 314 -38.42 15.94 28.77
CA GLU A 314 -37.67 14.82 29.35
C GLU A 314 -36.16 15.07 29.19
N THR A 315 -35.40 15.04 30.29
CA THR A 315 -33.94 14.94 30.23
C THR A 315 -33.46 13.64 30.89
N PRO A 316 -32.55 12.86 30.26
CA PRO A 316 -31.97 11.68 30.89
C PRO A 316 -30.78 12.05 31.78
N TRP A 317 -30.85 11.68 33.06
CA TRP A 317 -29.76 11.76 34.01
C TRP A 317 -28.71 10.66 33.76
N ASN A 318 -27.55 11.01 33.20
CA ASN A 318 -26.27 10.43 33.61
C ASN A 318 -25.08 11.25 33.07
N CYS A 319 -24.51 12.15 33.88
CA CYS A 319 -23.15 12.69 33.72
C CYS A 319 -22.73 13.41 35.02
N GLN A 320 -22.06 12.71 35.94
CA GLN A 320 -21.16 13.39 36.88
C GLN A 320 -19.85 13.68 36.16
N GLY A 321 -19.45 14.96 36.16
CA GLY A 321 -18.09 15.41 35.84
C GLY A 321 -17.82 15.68 34.36
N ARG A 322 -18.24 16.85 33.88
CA ARG A 322 -17.46 17.74 32.99
C ARG A 322 -18.24 19.03 32.70
N ASP A 323 -17.60 20.17 32.96
CA ASP A 323 -18.07 21.47 32.52
C ASP A 323 -18.21 21.50 31.00
N TYR A 324 -19.41 21.78 30.50
CA TYR A 324 -19.65 22.13 29.11
C TYR A 324 -20.09 23.59 29.04
N VAL A 325 -19.21 24.45 28.52
CA VAL A 325 -19.60 25.74 27.97
C VAL A 325 -20.23 25.46 26.61
N ALA A 326 -21.52 25.71 26.50
CA ALA A 326 -22.22 25.66 25.21
C ALA A 326 -21.65 26.75 24.28
N ARG A 327 -21.19 26.36 23.09
CA ARG A 327 -20.99 27.29 21.96
C ARG A 327 -22.02 26.96 20.88
N PRO A 328 -22.67 27.97 20.26
CA PRO A 328 -23.61 27.75 19.17
C PRO A 328 -22.88 27.40 17.87
N TRP A 329 -23.62 26.68 17.03
CA TRP A 329 -23.22 26.09 15.77
C TRP A 329 -22.76 27.11 14.73
N GLY A 330 -21.73 26.74 13.97
CA GLY A 330 -21.30 27.43 12.75
C GLY A 330 -20.42 26.53 11.90
N LEU A 331 -20.96 26.04 10.79
CA LEU A 331 -20.23 25.39 9.70
C LEU A 331 -19.40 26.45 8.96
N GLN A 332 -18.08 26.27 8.86
CA GLN A 332 -17.34 26.75 7.68
C GLN A 332 -16.01 25.99 7.49
N TRP A 333 -15.82 25.45 6.28
CA TRP A 333 -14.54 25.00 5.76
C TRP A 333 -13.71 26.21 5.35
N VAL A 334 -12.46 26.29 5.79
CA VAL A 334 -11.41 27.09 5.15
C VAL A 334 -10.11 26.28 5.17
N MET A 335 -9.62 25.94 3.98
CA MET A 335 -8.23 25.56 3.74
C MET A 335 -7.36 26.81 3.91
N MET A 336 -6.30 26.72 4.72
CA MET A 336 -5.13 27.58 4.54
C MET A 336 -3.85 26.76 4.65
N HIS A 337 -3.05 26.88 3.59
CA HIS A 337 -1.61 26.66 3.53
C HIS A 337 -0.88 27.65 4.45
N ASP A 338 0.25 27.23 5.01
CA ASP A 338 1.52 27.96 5.12
C ASP A 338 2.56 26.94 5.63
N GLN A 339 3.73 26.70 5.02
CA GLN A 339 4.85 27.58 4.67
C GLN A 339 5.35 28.46 5.83
N ALA A 340 6.35 27.93 6.53
CA ALA A 340 7.63 28.61 6.81
C ALA A 340 8.74 27.55 6.85
#